data_AF-A0A1I3LS30-F1
#
_entry.id   AF-A0A1I3LS30-F1
#
_cell.length_a   1.000
_cell.length_b   1.000
_cell.length_c   1.000
_cell.angle_alpha   90.00
_cell.angle_beta   90.00
_cell.angle_gamma   90.00
#
_symmetry.space_group_name_H-M   'P 1'
#
loop_
_entity.id
_entity.type
_entity.pdbx_description
1 polymer ?
#
loop_
_entity_poly.entity_id
_entity_poly.type
_entity_poly.pdbx_seq_one_letter_code
_entity_poly.pdbx_strand_id
1 'polypeptide(L)'
;MPVSEVRATVGRFVSIRCASSVIVAMITEVSCENLSSTDYIAIASVDLLGEILNATEKPKFQRGVTNYPTIGDAVDLITSQELRTIYAPTGSDQINVGFLQQDRSVVAYVDIEEMLSKHFAVLGSTGVGKSTGVSLLLNEILKARPNLRIFLLDVHNEYGRCFGDRALVLNPRNLKLPFWLFNFEEIVDVLFGGRAGVPEELDVLAEVIPIAKGIYTQYQSADRLGLKRIDPKQIGFTVDTPVPYRLVDLISLIDERMGKLENRSSRIVYHKLISRIEAVRNDPRYAFMFDNANVGGDTMAEVISHLFRLPANGKPMTVMQLAGFPAEVIDSVVSVLCRMAFDFGLWSDGVSPMLFVCEEAHRYASADRNIGFGPTRKAVSRIAKEGRKYGVYLGLITQRPAELDATIISQCNTLFTMRLANDRDQALLRAAVSDAAANLLSFVPSLGTREVLAFGEGVALPTRLRFKEVPPHQLPRGEATISSVPSVSAGHDMHFVGAVLERWRGATSQRDVPNDPVFAAPPAKSLAPAETPMLQPSLGLDPDRFSLLKKPLR
;
A
#
# COMPACT_ATOMS: atom_id res chain seq x y z
N MET A 1 -8.63 -45.86 -17.33
CA MET A 1 -8.38 -46.21 -15.92
C MET A 1 -9.57 -45.76 -15.11
N PRO A 2 -10.17 -46.61 -14.26
CA PRO A 2 -11.28 -46.20 -13.42
C PRO A 2 -10.80 -45.09 -12.47
N VAL A 3 -11.70 -44.17 -12.12
CA VAL A 3 -11.47 -43.07 -11.18
C VAL A 3 -10.83 -43.66 -9.93
N SER A 4 -9.57 -43.29 -9.69
CA SER A 4 -8.77 -43.72 -8.55
C SER A 4 -9.60 -43.68 -7.27
N GLU A 5 -9.66 -44.80 -6.54
CA GLU A 5 -10.17 -44.85 -5.17
C GLU A 5 -9.61 -43.66 -4.40
N VAL A 6 -10.49 -42.73 -4.02
CA VAL A 6 -10.11 -41.56 -3.26
C VAL A 6 -9.71 -42.04 -1.87
N ARG A 7 -8.42 -42.02 -1.56
CA ARG A 7 -7.90 -42.43 -0.24
C ARG A 7 -7.83 -41.25 0.71
N ALA A 8 -8.20 -41.50 1.97
CA ALA A 8 -8.03 -40.55 3.06
C ALA A 8 -6.54 -40.18 3.22
N THR A 9 -6.24 -38.89 3.30
CA THR A 9 -4.87 -38.37 3.47
C THR A 9 -4.89 -37.06 4.24
N VAL A 10 -3.76 -36.68 4.82
CA VAL A 10 -3.63 -35.44 5.59
C VAL A 10 -4.09 -34.23 4.77
N GLY A 11 -4.83 -33.32 5.42
CA GLY A 11 -5.40 -32.11 4.81
C GLY A 11 -6.71 -32.31 4.05
N ARG A 12 -7.23 -33.54 3.92
CA ARG A 12 -8.58 -33.80 3.39
C ARG A 12 -9.63 -33.53 4.45
N PHE A 13 -10.78 -32.99 4.03
CA PHE A 13 -11.96 -32.94 4.89
C PHE A 13 -12.75 -34.25 4.85
N VAL A 14 -13.33 -34.58 5.99
CA VAL A 14 -14.27 -35.68 6.20
C VAL A 14 -15.54 -35.14 6.85
N SER A 15 -16.65 -35.83 6.63
CA SER A 15 -17.93 -35.55 7.26
C SER A 15 -18.25 -36.64 8.28
N ILE A 16 -18.51 -36.26 9.52
CA ILE A 16 -18.95 -37.16 10.59
C ILE A 16 -20.45 -36.99 10.75
N ARG A 17 -21.21 -38.07 10.55
CA ARG A 17 -22.68 -38.07 10.58
C ARG A 17 -23.16 -38.21 12.02
N CYS A 18 -23.56 -37.11 12.64
CA CYS A 18 -24.15 -37.10 13.96
C CYS A 18 -25.69 -37.07 13.88
N ALA A 19 -26.36 -37.28 15.01
CA ALA A 19 -27.82 -37.39 15.07
C ALA A 19 -28.58 -36.15 14.55
N SER A 20 -28.03 -34.95 14.75
CA SER A 20 -28.70 -33.68 14.43
C SER A 20 -27.94 -32.78 13.46
N SER A 21 -26.68 -33.10 13.15
CA SER A 21 -25.82 -32.28 12.28
C SER A 21 -24.76 -33.15 11.61
N VAL A 22 -24.08 -32.57 10.61
CA VAL A 22 -22.92 -33.19 9.97
C VAL A 22 -21.69 -32.40 10.38
N ILE A 23 -20.82 -33.00 11.19
CA ILE A 23 -19.58 -32.36 11.61
C ILE A 23 -18.57 -32.44 10.46
N VAL A 24 -17.93 -31.31 10.17
CA VAL A 24 -16.85 -31.20 9.20
C VAL A 24 -15.53 -31.24 9.97
N ALA A 25 -14.70 -32.22 9.65
CA ALA A 25 -13.39 -32.40 10.26
C ALA A 25 -12.31 -32.50 9.19
N MET A 26 -11.06 -32.23 9.57
CA MET A 26 -9.90 -32.34 8.70
C MET A 26 -8.93 -33.39 9.22
N ILE A 27 -8.44 -34.25 8.34
CA ILE A 27 -7.42 -35.24 8.68
C ILE A 27 -6.08 -34.55 8.93
N THR A 28 -5.51 -34.75 10.11
CA THR A 28 -4.25 -34.13 10.54
C THR A 28 -3.08 -35.11 10.51
N GLU A 29 -3.35 -36.38 10.82
CA GLU A 29 -2.37 -37.44 10.85
C GLU A 29 -3.01 -38.72 10.31
N VAL A 30 -2.21 -39.54 9.63
CA VAL A 30 -2.61 -40.88 9.21
C VAL A 30 -1.50 -41.84 9.62
N SER A 31 -1.84 -42.87 10.37
CA SER A 31 -0.94 -43.93 10.82
C SER A 31 -1.54 -45.30 10.51
N CYS A 32 -0.70 -46.33 10.57
CA CYS A 32 -1.15 -47.71 10.46
C CYS A 32 -0.62 -48.54 11.62
N GLU A 33 -1.47 -49.45 12.10
CA GLU A 33 -1.13 -50.45 13.10
C GLU A 33 -1.29 -51.84 12.47
N ASN A 34 -0.20 -52.60 12.38
CA ASN A 34 -0.24 -53.94 11.79
C ASN A 34 -0.79 -54.94 12.82
N LEU A 35 -1.89 -55.61 12.47
CA LEU A 35 -2.47 -56.69 13.27
C LEU A 35 -1.83 -58.05 12.93
N SER A 36 -1.41 -58.24 11.67
CA SER A 36 -0.76 -59.44 11.16
C SER A 36 0.19 -59.10 10.00
N SER A 37 0.80 -60.09 9.34
CA SER A 37 1.66 -59.85 8.16
C SER A 37 0.90 -59.34 6.94
N THR A 38 -0.44 -59.45 6.94
CA THR A 38 -1.32 -59.05 5.83
C THR A 38 -2.40 -58.05 6.23
N ASP A 39 -2.74 -57.95 7.52
CA ASP A 39 -3.81 -57.10 8.01
C ASP A 39 -3.27 -55.90 8.80
N TYR A 40 -3.81 -54.73 8.52
CA TYR A 40 -3.50 -53.50 9.23
C TYR A 40 -4.78 -52.72 9.53
N ILE A 41 -4.75 -51.94 10.60
CA ILE A 41 -5.74 -50.90 10.90
C ILE A 41 -5.13 -49.57 10.46
N ALA A 42 -5.83 -48.83 9.61
CA ALA A 42 -5.51 -47.44 9.35
C ALA A 42 -6.20 -46.55 10.39
N ILE A 43 -5.43 -45.68 11.04
CA ILE A 43 -5.93 -44.73 12.05
C ILE A 43 -5.69 -43.32 11.50
N ALA A 44 -6.69 -42.45 11.63
CA ALA A 44 -6.58 -41.05 11.25
C ALA A 44 -6.98 -40.15 12.42
N SER A 45 -6.10 -39.20 12.75
CA SER A 45 -6.42 -38.12 13.68
C SER A 45 -7.13 -37.01 12.90
N VAL A 46 -8.17 -36.42 13.50
CA VAL A 46 -8.94 -35.35 12.86
C VAL A 46 -9.14 -34.16 13.80
N ASP A 47 -9.07 -32.96 13.23
CA ASP A 47 -9.47 -31.73 13.89
C ASP A 47 -10.91 -31.37 13.49
N LEU A 48 -11.78 -31.13 14.46
CA LEU A 48 -13.16 -30.71 14.21
C LEU A 48 -13.19 -29.21 13.90
N LEU A 49 -13.74 -28.84 12.75
CA LEU A 49 -13.67 -27.45 12.26
C LEU A 49 -15.01 -26.72 12.35
N GLY A 50 -16.10 -27.43 12.12
CA GLY A 50 -17.43 -26.85 12.10
C GLY A 50 -18.51 -27.90 11.89
N GLU A 51 -19.75 -27.47 11.72
CA GLU A 51 -20.86 -28.36 11.42
C GLU A 51 -21.81 -27.76 10.39
N ILE A 52 -22.46 -28.65 9.65
CA ILE A 52 -23.54 -28.32 8.74
C ILE A 52 -24.85 -28.67 9.45
N LEU A 53 -25.65 -27.64 9.72
CA LEU A 53 -26.96 -27.76 10.31
C LEU A 53 -28.00 -27.95 9.22
N ASN A 54 -28.89 -28.92 9.42
CA ASN A 54 -30.06 -29.11 8.57
C ASN A 54 -31.11 -28.03 8.94
N ALA A 55 -31.01 -26.85 8.33
CA ALA A 55 -32.01 -25.80 8.49
C ALA A 55 -33.25 -26.09 7.63
N THR A 56 -34.39 -25.51 8.00
CA THR A 56 -35.71 -25.75 7.38
C THR A 56 -35.77 -25.39 5.89
N GLU A 57 -34.94 -24.46 5.40
CA GLU A 57 -34.90 -24.07 3.99
C GLU A 57 -33.66 -24.58 3.25
N LYS A 58 -32.47 -24.35 3.82
CA LYS A 58 -31.18 -24.78 3.23
C LYS A 58 -30.19 -25.17 4.32
N PRO A 59 -29.34 -26.17 4.07
CA PRO A 59 -28.27 -26.51 4.99
C PRO A 59 -27.34 -25.31 5.16
N LYS A 60 -26.96 -25.02 6.41
CA LYS A 60 -26.10 -23.88 6.75
C LYS A 60 -24.87 -24.38 7.48
N PHE A 61 -23.70 -23.95 7.03
CA PHE A 61 -22.45 -24.20 7.74
C PHE A 61 -22.25 -23.17 8.86
N GLN A 62 -21.75 -23.63 10.00
CA GLN A 62 -21.21 -22.79 11.06
C GLN A 62 -19.84 -23.30 11.52
N ARG A 63 -18.98 -22.37 11.93
CA ARG A 63 -17.68 -22.72 12.54
C ARG A 63 -17.87 -23.21 13.96
N GLY A 64 -17.03 -24.15 14.37
CA GLY A 64 -17.16 -24.83 15.66
C GLY A 64 -18.24 -25.89 15.66
N VAL A 65 -18.14 -26.80 16.63
CA VAL A 65 -19.08 -27.91 16.82
C VAL A 65 -19.90 -27.66 18.08
N THR A 66 -21.23 -27.79 17.98
CA THR A 66 -22.11 -27.67 19.16
C THR A 66 -22.05 -28.93 20.02
N ASN A 67 -22.03 -30.10 19.38
CA ASN A 67 -21.92 -31.40 20.03
C ASN A 67 -20.73 -32.17 19.45
N TYR A 68 -20.03 -32.92 20.30
CA TYR A 68 -18.94 -33.78 19.87
C TYR A 68 -19.47 -35.12 19.32
N PRO A 69 -18.78 -35.72 18.33
CA PRO A 69 -19.20 -37.00 17.77
C PRO A 69 -19.08 -38.12 18.80
N THR A 70 -19.93 -39.14 18.67
CA THR A 70 -19.92 -40.34 19.51
C THR A 70 -19.20 -41.50 18.84
N ILE A 71 -18.70 -42.45 19.65
CA ILE A 71 -18.09 -43.67 19.11
C ILE A 71 -19.15 -44.44 18.33
N GLY A 72 -18.86 -44.72 17.05
CA GLY A 72 -19.76 -45.39 16.13
C GLY A 72 -20.45 -44.47 15.12
N ASP A 73 -20.32 -43.14 15.26
CA ASP A 73 -20.78 -42.19 14.24
C ASP A 73 -20.04 -42.45 12.91
N ALA A 74 -20.79 -42.50 11.82
CA ALA A 74 -20.23 -42.80 10.50
C ALA A 74 -19.36 -41.64 10.00
N VAL A 75 -18.20 -41.99 9.42
CA VAL A 75 -17.26 -41.03 8.84
C VAL A 75 -17.18 -41.28 7.34
N ASP A 76 -17.56 -40.28 6.55
CA ASP A 76 -17.46 -40.29 5.09
C ASP A 76 -16.43 -39.25 4.61
N LEU A 77 -15.91 -39.44 3.40
CA LEU A 77 -15.21 -38.36 2.71
C LEU A 77 -16.19 -37.23 2.40
N ILE A 78 -15.73 -36.00 2.52
CA ILE A 78 -16.59 -34.85 2.24
C ILE A 78 -17.06 -34.86 0.78
N THR A 79 -18.34 -34.57 0.57
CA THR A 79 -18.92 -34.48 -0.76
C THR A 79 -18.76 -33.08 -1.37
N SER A 80 -18.79 -32.98 -2.71
CA SER A 80 -18.81 -31.68 -3.39
C SER A 80 -20.00 -30.81 -2.99
N GLN A 81 -21.14 -31.43 -2.62
CA GLN A 81 -22.32 -30.70 -2.18
C GLN A 81 -22.10 -30.08 -0.80
N GLU A 82 -21.48 -30.81 0.13
CA GLU A 82 -21.12 -30.27 1.45
C GLU A 82 -20.05 -29.18 1.35
N LEU A 83 -19.03 -29.38 0.51
CA LEU A 83 -18.06 -28.32 0.20
C LEU A 83 -18.76 -27.07 -0.35
N ARG A 84 -19.71 -27.24 -1.28
CA ARG A 84 -20.50 -26.10 -1.78
C ARG A 84 -21.31 -25.41 -0.68
N THR A 85 -21.81 -26.14 0.32
CA THR A 85 -22.51 -25.56 1.47
C THR A 85 -21.55 -24.80 2.40
N ILE A 86 -20.36 -25.34 2.66
CA ILE A 86 -19.34 -24.71 3.53
C ILE A 86 -18.82 -23.41 2.93
N TYR A 87 -18.49 -23.43 1.64
CA TYR A 87 -17.91 -22.31 0.91
C TYR A 87 -18.97 -21.52 0.13
N ALA A 88 -20.26 -21.74 0.43
CA ALA A 88 -21.34 -20.96 -0.15
C ALA A 88 -21.18 -19.50 0.25
N PRO A 89 -21.39 -18.55 -0.68
CA PRO A 89 -21.35 -17.16 -0.30
C PRO A 89 -22.49 -16.85 0.69
N THR A 90 -22.15 -16.22 1.80
CA THR A 90 -23.08 -15.85 2.88
C THR A 90 -23.59 -14.42 2.76
N GLY A 91 -23.10 -13.64 1.79
CA GLY A 91 -23.51 -12.26 1.56
C GLY A 91 -22.93 -11.66 0.28
N SER A 92 -23.19 -10.38 0.06
CA SER A 92 -22.70 -9.62 -1.10
C SER A 92 -21.25 -9.15 -0.96
N ASP A 93 -20.68 -9.21 0.25
CA ASP A 93 -19.36 -8.68 0.56
C ASP A 93 -18.24 -9.72 0.47
N GLN A 94 -18.34 -10.57 -0.56
CA GLN A 94 -17.44 -11.69 -0.78
C GLN A 94 -16.84 -11.67 -2.17
N ILE A 95 -15.55 -11.93 -2.25
CA ILE A 95 -14.80 -11.95 -3.50
C ILE A 95 -14.42 -13.36 -3.90
N ASN A 96 -14.62 -13.69 -5.19
CA ASN A 96 -14.15 -14.93 -5.76
C ASN A 96 -12.64 -14.82 -6.03
N VAL A 97 -11.83 -15.55 -5.27
CA VAL A 97 -10.37 -15.55 -5.43
C VAL A 97 -9.86 -16.74 -6.24
N GLY A 98 -10.69 -17.75 -6.49
CA GLY A 98 -10.30 -18.93 -7.26
C GLY A 98 -11.10 -20.16 -6.90
N PHE A 99 -10.42 -21.31 -6.82
CA PHE A 99 -11.06 -22.61 -6.62
C PHE A 99 -10.34 -23.42 -5.56
N LEU A 100 -11.07 -24.32 -4.88
CA LEU A 100 -10.46 -25.25 -3.93
C LEU A 100 -9.53 -26.22 -4.66
N GLN A 101 -8.41 -26.58 -4.03
CA GLN A 101 -7.44 -27.51 -4.61
C GLN A 101 -8.02 -28.94 -4.70
N GLN A 102 -8.75 -29.35 -3.66
CA GLN A 102 -9.35 -30.68 -3.55
C GLN A 102 -10.55 -30.89 -4.49
N ASP A 103 -11.27 -29.82 -4.83
CA ASP A 103 -12.42 -29.84 -5.75
C ASP A 103 -12.48 -28.52 -6.52
N ARG A 104 -12.02 -28.55 -7.76
CA ARG A 104 -11.99 -27.36 -8.63
C ARG A 104 -13.37 -26.89 -9.09
N SER A 105 -14.43 -27.67 -8.84
CA SER A 105 -15.81 -27.23 -9.10
C SER A 105 -16.35 -26.30 -8.01
N VAL A 106 -15.64 -26.20 -6.87
CA VAL A 106 -16.02 -25.34 -5.75
C VAL A 106 -15.20 -24.07 -5.78
N VAL A 107 -15.91 -22.93 -5.85
CA VAL A 107 -15.32 -21.59 -5.83
C VAL A 107 -14.86 -21.26 -4.41
N ALA A 108 -13.66 -20.68 -4.30
CA ALA A 108 -13.15 -20.14 -3.06
C ALA A 108 -13.52 -18.66 -2.95
N TYR A 109 -14.33 -18.33 -1.93
CA TYR A 109 -14.69 -16.96 -1.59
C TYR A 109 -13.90 -16.48 -0.37
N VAL A 110 -13.60 -15.18 -0.37
CA VAL A 110 -13.05 -14.46 0.80
C VAL A 110 -14.04 -13.39 1.21
N ASP A 111 -14.35 -13.33 2.49
CA ASP A 111 -15.18 -12.28 3.09
C ASP A 111 -14.35 -11.02 3.32
N ILE A 112 -14.76 -9.90 2.71
CA ILE A 112 -13.97 -8.68 2.71
C ILE A 112 -14.04 -7.98 4.06
N GLU A 113 -15.22 -7.88 4.68
CA GLU A 113 -15.36 -7.26 6.00
C GLU A 113 -14.53 -7.99 7.05
N GLU A 114 -14.64 -9.32 7.13
CA GLU A 114 -13.87 -10.11 8.09
C GLU A 114 -12.36 -10.05 7.80
N MET A 115 -11.97 -10.03 6.52
CA MET A 115 -10.56 -9.88 6.13
C MET A 115 -9.99 -8.50 6.49
N LEU A 116 -10.74 -7.42 6.28
CA LEU A 116 -10.25 -6.05 6.49
C LEU A 116 -10.30 -5.65 7.96
N SER A 117 -11.41 -5.93 8.65
CA SER A 117 -11.65 -5.53 10.05
C SER A 117 -10.58 -6.04 11.01
N LYS A 118 -9.88 -7.13 10.64
CA LYS A 118 -8.80 -7.75 11.40
C LYS A 118 -7.49 -7.87 10.63
N HIS A 119 -7.31 -7.04 9.61
CA HIS A 119 -6.12 -6.98 8.77
C HIS A 119 -5.79 -8.30 8.05
N PHE A 120 -4.97 -8.22 7.01
CA PHE A 120 -4.54 -9.42 6.29
C PHE A 120 -3.08 -9.37 5.90
N ALA A 121 -2.50 -10.55 5.65
CA ALA A 121 -1.18 -10.66 5.07
C ALA A 121 -1.14 -11.65 3.89
N VAL A 122 -0.30 -11.35 2.91
CA VAL A 122 0.03 -12.22 1.78
C VAL A 122 1.52 -12.55 1.84
N LEU A 123 1.82 -13.83 2.04
CA LEU A 123 3.15 -14.32 2.36
C LEU A 123 3.60 -15.31 1.29
N GLY A 124 4.83 -15.21 0.80
CA GLY A 124 5.32 -16.18 -0.18
C GLY A 124 6.69 -15.82 -0.75
N SER A 125 7.49 -16.84 -1.08
CA SER A 125 8.80 -16.66 -1.70
C SER A 125 8.72 -16.02 -3.09
N THR A 126 9.84 -15.53 -3.62
CA THR A 126 9.91 -14.94 -4.96
C THR A 126 9.45 -15.93 -6.04
N GLY A 127 8.69 -15.43 -7.03
CA GLY A 127 8.26 -16.22 -8.20
C GLY A 127 7.08 -17.18 -7.98
N VAL A 128 6.51 -17.25 -6.77
CA VAL A 128 5.37 -18.15 -6.47
C VAL A 128 4.01 -17.61 -6.94
N GLY A 129 3.97 -16.34 -7.35
CA GLY A 129 2.75 -15.63 -7.75
C GLY A 129 2.20 -14.63 -6.72
N LYS A 130 3.02 -14.22 -5.73
CA LYS A 130 2.66 -13.24 -4.67
C LYS A 130 2.06 -11.97 -5.27
N SER A 131 2.82 -11.23 -6.08
CA SER A 131 2.35 -9.97 -6.66
C SER A 131 1.10 -10.15 -7.52
N THR A 132 1.00 -11.27 -8.26
CA THR A 132 -0.19 -11.58 -9.06
C THR A 132 -1.41 -11.84 -8.18
N GLY A 133 -1.25 -12.57 -7.07
CA GLY A 133 -2.30 -12.79 -6.08
C GLY A 133 -2.74 -11.49 -5.40
N VAL A 134 -1.81 -10.59 -5.09
CA VAL A 134 -2.12 -9.27 -4.53
C VAL A 134 -2.92 -8.44 -5.53
N SER A 135 -2.49 -8.38 -6.79
CA SER A 135 -3.25 -7.68 -7.84
C SER A 135 -4.66 -8.26 -8.01
N LEU A 136 -4.81 -9.58 -7.96
CA LEU A 136 -6.10 -10.25 -7.98
C LEU A 136 -6.99 -9.80 -6.82
N LEU A 137 -6.49 -9.91 -5.58
CA LEU A 137 -7.25 -9.55 -4.38
C LEU A 137 -7.70 -8.09 -4.44
N LEU A 138 -6.77 -7.16 -4.70
CA LEU A 138 -7.09 -5.73 -4.75
C LEU A 138 -8.07 -5.40 -5.89
N ASN A 139 -7.96 -6.05 -7.06
CA ASN A 139 -8.91 -5.84 -8.15
C ASN A 139 -10.32 -6.29 -7.80
N GLU A 140 -10.48 -7.42 -7.11
CA GLU A 140 -11.78 -7.92 -6.68
C GLU A 140 -12.36 -7.09 -5.52
N ILE A 141 -11.53 -6.64 -4.57
CA ILE A 141 -11.94 -5.70 -3.51
C ILE A 141 -12.47 -4.40 -4.11
N LEU A 142 -11.76 -3.81 -5.07
CA LEU A 142 -12.20 -2.59 -5.75
C LEU A 142 -13.53 -2.74 -6.49
N LYS A 143 -13.87 -3.95 -6.95
CA LYS A 143 -15.15 -4.23 -7.60
C LYS A 143 -16.28 -4.36 -6.58
N ALA A 144 -16.03 -5.07 -5.48
CA ALA A 144 -17.03 -5.32 -4.44
C ALA A 144 -17.27 -4.09 -3.54
N ARG A 145 -16.23 -3.31 -3.24
CA ARG A 145 -16.28 -2.11 -2.40
C ARG A 145 -15.74 -0.88 -3.14
N PRO A 146 -16.51 -0.30 -4.09
CA PRO A 146 -16.06 0.87 -4.87
C PRO A 146 -15.81 2.13 -4.02
N ASN A 147 -16.37 2.18 -2.81
CA ASN A 147 -16.20 3.29 -1.86
C ASN A 147 -15.03 3.09 -0.88
N LEU A 148 -14.41 1.90 -0.85
CA LEU A 148 -13.23 1.64 -0.03
C LEU A 148 -12.02 2.29 -0.70
N ARG A 149 -11.31 3.14 0.04
CA ARG A 149 -10.05 3.73 -0.43
C ARG A 149 -8.93 2.73 -0.25
N ILE A 150 -8.04 2.62 -1.23
CA ILE A 150 -6.88 1.74 -1.15
C ILE A 150 -5.61 2.56 -1.39
N PHE A 151 -4.67 2.50 -0.46
CA PHE A 151 -3.35 3.10 -0.61
C PHE A 151 -2.31 1.98 -0.64
N LEU A 152 -1.63 1.78 -1.77
CA LEU A 152 -0.63 0.73 -1.96
C LEU A 152 0.77 1.34 -2.05
N LEU A 153 1.67 0.96 -1.15
CA LEU A 153 3.10 1.17 -1.29
C LEU A 153 3.65 0.12 -2.27
N ASP A 154 4.21 0.57 -3.38
CA ASP A 154 4.78 -0.24 -4.47
C ASP A 154 6.30 -0.04 -4.50
N VAL A 155 7.04 -0.96 -3.88
CA VAL A 155 8.49 -0.85 -3.68
C VAL A 155 9.25 -1.07 -4.98
N HIS A 156 8.68 -1.89 -5.86
CA HIS A 156 9.33 -2.36 -7.08
C HIS A 156 8.73 -1.78 -8.36
N ASN A 157 7.77 -0.85 -8.25
CA ASN A 157 7.02 -0.24 -9.34
C ASN A 157 6.35 -1.30 -10.25
N GLU A 158 5.78 -2.36 -9.67
CA GLU A 158 5.17 -3.46 -10.42
C GLU A 158 3.67 -3.25 -10.67
N TYR A 159 2.99 -2.44 -9.86
CA TYR A 159 1.53 -2.40 -9.78
C TYR A 159 0.86 -1.23 -10.51
N GLY A 160 1.62 -0.21 -10.94
CA GLY A 160 1.05 1.04 -11.48
C GLY A 160 0.02 0.86 -12.60
N ARG A 161 0.15 -0.19 -13.41
CA ARG A 161 -0.78 -0.50 -14.53
C ARG A 161 -1.90 -1.49 -14.17
N CYS A 162 -1.86 -2.11 -13.00
CA CYS A 162 -2.70 -3.27 -12.65
C CYS A 162 -4.17 -2.93 -12.42
N PHE A 163 -4.52 -1.65 -12.27
CA PHE A 163 -5.84 -1.23 -11.78
C PHE A 163 -6.63 -0.33 -12.74
N GLY A 164 -6.05 -0.01 -13.91
CA GLY A 164 -6.67 0.85 -14.93
C GLY A 164 -7.05 2.22 -14.36
N ASP A 165 -8.20 2.74 -14.78
CA ASP A 165 -8.66 4.08 -14.39
C ASP A 165 -9.07 4.21 -12.92
N ARG A 166 -9.11 3.11 -12.15
CA ARG A 166 -9.47 3.12 -10.72
C ARG A 166 -8.32 3.53 -9.80
N ALA A 167 -7.10 3.65 -10.32
CA ALA A 167 -5.92 4.02 -9.54
C ALA A 167 -5.25 5.31 -10.04
N LEU A 168 -4.79 6.12 -9.09
CA LEU A 168 -3.80 7.17 -9.31
C LEU A 168 -2.40 6.61 -9.00
N VAL A 169 -1.45 6.80 -9.91
CA VAL A 169 -0.05 6.42 -9.67
C VAL A 169 0.74 7.66 -9.24
N LEU A 170 1.35 7.58 -8.06
CA LEU A 170 2.22 8.60 -7.49
C LEU A 170 3.66 8.14 -7.50
N ASN A 171 4.56 9.05 -7.83
CA ASN A 171 6.01 8.87 -7.89
C ASN A 171 6.71 10.18 -7.48
N PRO A 172 8.05 10.23 -7.37
CA PRO A 172 8.74 11.44 -6.92
C PRO A 172 8.50 12.69 -7.77
N ARG A 173 8.05 12.55 -9.04
CA ARG A 173 7.88 13.68 -9.96
C ARG A 173 6.54 14.37 -9.80
N ASN A 174 5.50 13.63 -9.39
CA ASN A 174 4.15 14.16 -9.25
C ASN A 174 3.63 14.17 -7.81
N LEU A 175 4.37 13.57 -6.87
CA LEU A 175 4.07 13.69 -5.45
C LEU A 175 4.32 15.12 -4.98
N LYS A 176 3.37 15.65 -4.21
CA LYS A 176 3.56 16.84 -3.37
C LYS A 176 3.41 16.41 -1.92
N LEU A 177 4.50 16.40 -1.17
CA LEU A 177 4.52 16.06 0.25
C LEU A 177 5.37 17.08 1.01
N PRO A 178 4.80 18.26 1.34
CA PRO A 178 5.55 19.35 1.95
C PRO A 178 6.29 18.93 3.24
N PHE A 179 7.53 19.39 3.38
CA PHE A 179 8.40 19.04 4.50
C PHE A 179 7.81 19.35 5.89
N TRP A 180 6.93 20.34 6.01
CA TRP A 180 6.31 20.72 7.29
C TRP A 180 5.22 19.74 7.77
N LEU A 181 4.81 18.78 6.93
CA LEU A 181 3.97 17.67 7.34
C LEU A 181 4.75 16.58 8.10
N PHE A 182 6.08 16.57 7.98
CA PHE A 182 6.96 15.63 8.67
C PHE A 182 7.05 16.01 10.14
N ASN A 183 6.99 15.02 11.03
CA ASN A 183 7.27 15.22 12.44
C ASN A 183 8.78 15.40 12.65
N PHE A 184 9.21 15.66 13.87
CA PHE A 184 10.59 15.97 14.17
C PHE A 184 11.54 14.80 13.87
N GLU A 185 11.19 13.57 14.25
CA GLU A 185 12.02 12.40 13.94
C GLU A 185 12.15 12.22 12.41
N GLU A 186 11.04 12.36 11.67
CA GLU A 186 10.96 12.19 10.21
C GLU A 186 11.74 13.26 9.45
N ILE A 187 11.64 14.55 9.82
CA ILE A 187 12.40 15.60 9.14
C ILE A 187 13.90 15.52 9.46
N VAL A 188 14.27 15.08 10.66
CA VAL A 188 15.67 14.82 11.03
C VAL A 188 16.24 13.70 10.17
N ASP A 189 15.53 12.60 10.01
CA ASP A 189 15.96 11.48 9.17
C ASP A 189 16.20 11.92 7.70
N VAL A 190 15.32 12.77 7.16
CA VAL A 190 15.50 13.41 5.85
C VAL A 190 16.77 14.28 5.81
N LEU A 191 16.94 15.20 6.76
CA LEU A 191 18.06 16.16 6.77
C LEU A 191 19.43 15.48 6.97
N PHE A 192 19.46 14.38 7.73
CA PHE A 192 20.69 13.64 8.04
C PHE A 192 20.91 12.44 7.11
N GLY A 193 19.98 12.15 6.21
CA GLY A 193 20.06 11.06 5.23
C GLY A 193 20.18 9.70 5.90
N GLY A 194 19.27 9.39 6.83
CA GLY A 194 19.24 8.13 7.57
C GLY A 194 20.30 7.97 8.66
N ARG A 195 21.12 9.00 8.91
CA ARG A 195 22.16 8.99 9.95
C ARG A 195 21.63 9.57 11.26
N ALA A 196 22.24 9.17 12.37
CA ALA A 196 21.96 9.79 13.66
C ALA A 196 22.22 11.31 13.61
N GLY A 197 21.25 12.07 14.11
CA GLY A 197 21.36 13.52 14.23
C GLY A 197 22.45 13.92 15.22
N VAL A 198 23.05 15.09 15.01
CA VAL A 198 24.01 15.69 15.93
C VAL A 198 23.23 16.38 17.06
N PRO A 199 23.36 15.98 18.34
CA PRO A 199 22.52 16.47 19.42
C PRO A 199 22.38 17.99 19.48
N GLU A 200 23.49 18.71 19.32
CA GLU A 200 23.50 20.18 19.34
C GLU A 200 22.79 20.79 18.13
N GLU A 201 22.81 20.15 16.95
CA GLU A 201 22.03 20.58 15.79
C GLU A 201 20.52 20.30 16.02
N LEU A 202 20.19 19.18 16.68
CA LEU A 202 18.81 18.81 16.99
C LEU A 202 18.18 19.76 18.02
N ASP A 203 18.91 20.14 19.07
CA ASP A 203 18.43 21.10 20.07
C ASP A 203 18.07 22.44 19.41
N VAL A 204 18.92 22.91 18.49
CA VAL A 204 18.65 24.12 17.71
C VAL A 204 17.39 23.98 16.88
N LEU A 205 17.22 22.87 16.14
CA LEU A 205 16.01 22.65 15.34
C LEU A 205 14.74 22.58 16.20
N ALA A 206 14.78 21.85 17.32
CA ALA A 206 13.64 21.65 18.21
C ALA A 206 13.14 22.98 18.80
N GLU A 207 14.04 23.92 19.08
CA GLU A 207 13.68 25.25 19.58
C GLU A 207 13.24 26.23 18.49
N VAL A 208 13.83 26.15 17.28
CA VAL A 208 13.61 27.14 16.23
C VAL A 208 12.39 26.82 15.37
N ILE A 209 12.08 25.54 15.12
CA ILE A 209 10.93 25.13 14.29
C ILE A 209 9.59 25.68 14.83
N PRO A 210 9.26 25.57 16.14
CA PRO A 210 8.03 26.14 16.69
C PRO A 210 7.92 27.66 16.45
N ILE A 211 9.03 28.38 16.59
CA ILE A 211 9.07 29.84 16.35
C ILE A 211 8.81 30.15 14.88
N ALA A 212 9.40 29.40 13.95
CA ALA A 212 9.16 29.55 12.52
C ALA A 212 7.69 29.33 12.14
N LYS A 213 7.02 28.34 12.76
CA LYS A 213 5.56 28.10 12.60
C LYS A 213 4.73 29.27 13.14
N GLY A 214 5.11 29.81 14.30
CA GLY A 214 4.47 30.98 14.89
C GLY A 214 4.56 32.21 13.97
N ILE A 215 5.73 32.48 13.41
CA ILE A 215 5.96 33.57 12.45
C ILE A 215 5.08 33.41 11.20
N TYR A 216 5.03 32.22 10.61
CA TYR A 216 4.21 31.96 9.42
C TYR A 216 2.72 32.21 9.68
N THR A 217 2.20 31.71 10.80
CA THR A 217 0.79 31.88 11.19
C THR A 217 0.43 33.35 11.40
N GLN A 218 1.37 34.15 11.91
CA GLN A 218 1.18 35.59 12.06
C GLN A 218 1.10 36.32 10.73
N TYR A 219 1.94 35.96 9.74
CA TYR A 219 1.84 36.55 8.41
C TYR A 219 0.47 36.29 7.79
N GLN A 220 -0.03 35.06 7.88
CA GLN A 220 -1.35 34.71 7.35
C GLN A 220 -2.49 35.40 8.11
N SER A 221 -2.33 35.63 9.41
CA SER A 221 -3.30 36.34 10.24
C SER A 221 -3.24 37.86 10.07
N ALA A 222 -2.08 38.43 9.70
CA ALA A 222 -1.91 39.86 9.47
C ALA A 222 -2.66 40.35 8.22
N ASP A 223 -2.87 39.48 7.21
CA ASP A 223 -3.77 39.74 6.09
C ASP A 223 -5.25 39.77 6.50
N ARG A 224 -5.59 39.27 7.70
CA ARG A 224 -6.92 39.44 8.33
C ARG A 224 -6.87 40.63 9.30
N LEU A 225 -7.24 41.81 8.79
CA LEU A 225 -7.32 43.10 9.51
C LEU A 225 -7.61 42.98 11.03
N GLY A 226 -6.68 43.45 11.87
CA GLY A 226 -6.99 43.94 13.23
C GLY A 226 -6.57 43.09 14.43
N LEU A 227 -5.89 41.96 14.26
CA LEU A 227 -5.41 41.16 15.40
C LEU A 227 -4.10 41.72 15.98
N LYS A 228 -4.05 41.86 17.32
CA LYS A 228 -2.82 42.18 18.08
C LYS A 228 -1.69 41.25 17.64
N ARG A 229 -0.50 41.80 17.39
CA ARG A 229 0.74 41.02 17.25
C ARG A 229 0.98 40.25 18.56
N ILE A 230 0.63 38.97 18.58
CA ILE A 230 0.96 38.05 19.67
C ILE A 230 2.44 37.67 19.50
N ASP A 231 3.20 37.49 20.58
CA ASP A 231 4.59 37.03 20.48
C ASP A 231 4.60 35.59 19.89
N PRO A 232 5.37 35.30 18.82
CA PRO A 232 5.49 33.94 18.28
C PRO A 232 5.84 32.89 19.34
N LYS A 233 6.56 33.29 20.41
CA LYS A 233 6.90 32.41 21.55
C LYS A 233 5.71 32.10 22.47
N GLN A 234 4.64 32.87 22.39
CA GLN A 234 3.39 32.61 23.12
C GLN A 234 2.42 31.74 22.31
N ILE A 235 2.67 31.55 21.02
CA ILE A 235 1.93 30.62 20.18
C ILE A 235 2.49 29.22 20.48
N GLY A 236 1.77 28.44 21.30
CA GLY A 236 2.21 27.15 21.85
C GLY A 236 2.28 25.98 20.86
N PHE A 237 2.78 26.20 19.64
CA PHE A 237 3.04 25.11 18.71
C PHE A 237 4.19 24.24 19.19
N THR A 238 4.10 22.94 18.91
CA THR A 238 5.19 22.00 19.08
C THR A 238 5.94 21.80 17.77
N VAL A 239 7.11 21.17 17.87
CA VAL A 239 7.90 20.77 16.69
C VAL A 239 7.13 19.81 15.77
N ASP A 240 6.16 19.05 16.30
CA ASP A 240 5.37 18.07 15.55
C ASP A 240 4.01 18.59 15.08
N THR A 241 3.60 19.79 15.47
CA THR A 241 2.30 20.34 15.01
C THR A 241 2.33 20.54 13.49
N PRO A 242 1.41 19.98 12.68
CA PRO A 242 1.47 20.01 11.22
C PRO A 242 1.00 21.37 10.65
N VAL A 243 1.74 22.43 11.00
CA VAL A 243 1.48 23.80 10.55
C VAL A 243 2.60 24.22 9.60
N PRO A 244 2.27 24.85 8.46
CA PRO A 244 3.29 25.30 7.52
C PRO A 244 4.24 26.32 8.14
N TYR A 245 5.48 26.29 7.67
CA TYR A 245 6.49 27.32 7.92
C TYR A 245 7.43 27.41 6.72
N ARG A 246 8.12 28.53 6.56
CA ARG A 246 9.03 28.73 5.42
C ARG A 246 10.45 28.36 5.83
N LEU A 247 11.18 27.67 4.94
CA LEU A 247 12.59 27.36 5.18
C LEU A 247 13.46 28.62 5.27
N VAL A 248 13.11 29.67 4.54
CA VAL A 248 13.84 30.96 4.63
C VAL A 248 13.77 31.53 6.05
N ASP A 249 12.58 31.55 6.66
CA ASP A 249 12.42 32.03 8.03
C ASP A 249 13.19 31.15 9.02
N LEU A 250 13.12 29.83 8.85
CA LEU A 250 13.87 28.88 9.67
C LEU A 250 15.38 29.16 9.61
N ILE A 251 15.94 29.30 8.40
CA ILE A 251 17.37 29.58 8.20
C ILE A 251 17.74 30.93 8.81
N SER A 252 16.93 31.97 8.61
CA SER A 252 17.16 33.29 9.20
C SER A 252 17.19 33.26 10.74
N LEU A 253 16.31 32.48 11.37
CA LEU A 253 16.32 32.32 12.83
C LEU A 253 17.56 31.59 13.33
N ILE A 254 18.04 30.58 12.61
CA ILE A 254 19.28 29.86 12.93
C ILE A 254 20.48 30.82 12.79
N ASP A 255 20.53 31.60 11.71
CA ASP A 255 21.59 32.59 11.46
C ASP A 255 21.62 33.71 12.52
N GLU A 256 20.45 34.24 12.90
CA GLU A 256 20.33 35.26 13.96
C GLU A 256 20.87 34.74 15.30
N ARG A 257 20.54 33.49 15.66
CA ARG A 257 21.08 32.86 16.87
C ARG A 257 22.59 32.64 16.77
N MET A 258 23.09 32.21 15.62
CA MET A 258 24.53 32.07 15.38
C MET A 258 25.27 33.40 15.56
N GLY A 259 24.69 34.51 15.12
CA GLY A 259 25.25 35.86 15.26
C GLY A 259 25.44 36.31 16.71
N LYS A 260 24.63 35.77 17.64
CA LYS A 260 24.70 36.06 19.09
C LYS A 260 25.74 35.21 19.83
N LEU A 261 26.36 34.24 19.16
CA LEU A 261 27.37 33.37 19.77
C LEU A 261 28.77 33.97 19.69
N GLU A 262 29.43 34.02 20.84
CA GLU A 262 30.82 34.45 20.95
C GLU A 262 31.81 33.30 20.65
N ASN A 263 31.44 32.06 20.98
CA ASN A 263 32.32 30.90 20.83
C ASN A 263 32.35 30.38 19.37
N ARG A 264 33.57 30.25 18.82
CA ARG A 264 33.80 29.69 17.48
C ARG A 264 33.28 28.27 17.32
N SER A 265 33.41 27.40 18.32
CA SER A 265 32.97 26.00 18.20
C SER A 265 31.45 25.91 18.05
N SER A 266 30.69 26.69 18.82
CA SER A 266 29.23 26.75 18.74
C SER A 266 28.77 27.31 17.39
N ARG A 267 29.43 28.33 16.84
CA ARG A 267 29.09 28.86 15.50
C ARG A 267 29.24 27.83 14.39
N ILE A 268 30.23 26.94 14.48
CA ILE A 268 30.44 25.88 13.48
C ILE A 268 29.24 24.93 13.42
N VAL A 269 28.60 24.62 14.55
CA VAL A 269 27.40 23.76 14.62
C VAL A 269 26.26 24.38 13.80
N TYR A 270 25.97 25.66 14.03
CA TYR A 270 24.91 26.38 13.33
C TYR A 270 25.19 26.48 11.83
N HIS A 271 26.43 26.78 11.45
CA HIS A 271 26.81 26.82 10.04
C HIS A 271 26.66 25.46 9.36
N LYS A 272 27.05 24.36 10.02
CA LYS A 272 26.88 22.99 9.48
C LYS A 272 25.40 22.64 9.30
N LEU A 273 24.57 23.01 10.27
CA LEU A 273 23.12 22.81 10.19
C LEU A 273 22.51 23.58 9.01
N ILE A 274 22.84 24.87 8.83
CA ILE A 274 22.36 25.66 7.68
C ILE A 274 22.80 25.01 6.37
N SER A 275 24.09 24.69 6.21
CA SER A 275 24.60 24.06 5.00
C SER A 275 23.93 22.71 4.71
N ARG A 276 23.56 21.94 5.73
CA ARG A 276 22.82 20.68 5.59
C ARG A 276 21.40 20.90 5.07
N ILE A 277 20.67 21.85 5.67
CA ILE A 277 19.31 22.20 5.23
C ILE A 277 19.33 22.68 3.78
N GLU A 278 20.28 23.54 3.42
CA GLU A 278 20.42 24.06 2.06
C GLU A 278 20.81 22.97 1.06
N ALA A 279 21.69 22.04 1.44
CA ALA A 279 22.09 20.92 0.59
C ALA A 279 20.89 20.04 0.22
N VAL A 280 20.07 19.67 1.20
CA VAL A 280 18.88 18.83 0.97
C VAL A 280 17.82 19.59 0.18
N ARG A 281 17.55 20.86 0.54
CA ARG A 281 16.58 21.71 -0.16
C ARG A 281 16.92 21.88 -1.65
N ASN A 282 18.20 22.03 -1.97
CA ASN A 282 18.64 22.29 -3.34
C ASN A 282 18.85 21.01 -4.18
N ASP A 283 18.75 19.82 -3.57
CA ASP A 283 18.84 18.55 -4.29
C ASP A 283 17.52 18.26 -5.04
N PRO A 284 17.54 18.17 -6.39
CA PRO A 284 16.34 17.94 -7.19
C PRO A 284 15.56 16.68 -6.82
N ARG A 285 16.22 15.68 -6.24
CA ARG A 285 15.57 14.43 -5.84
C ARG A 285 14.58 14.62 -4.67
N TYR A 286 14.70 15.72 -3.94
CA TYR A 286 13.80 16.12 -2.85
C TYR A 286 12.79 17.20 -3.27
N ALA A 287 12.67 17.50 -4.57
CA ALA A 287 11.75 18.52 -5.07
C ALA A 287 10.31 18.29 -4.59
N PHE A 288 9.85 17.03 -4.53
CA PHE A 288 8.53 16.65 -4.01
C PHE A 288 8.22 17.17 -2.59
N MET A 289 9.26 17.44 -1.78
CA MET A 289 9.16 18.00 -0.42
C MET A 289 9.33 19.51 -0.36
N PHE A 290 10.20 20.06 -1.22
CA PHE A 290 10.73 21.41 -1.06
C PHE A 290 10.36 22.41 -2.17
N ASP A 291 9.60 22.02 -3.19
CA ASP A 291 9.26 22.88 -4.33
C ASP A 291 8.66 24.25 -3.89
N ASN A 292 7.80 24.24 -2.86
CA ASN A 292 7.18 25.44 -2.29
C ASN A 292 7.76 25.88 -0.94
N ALA A 293 8.96 25.40 -0.57
CA ALA A 293 9.50 25.58 0.77
C ALA A 293 9.74 27.03 1.21
N ASN A 294 9.91 27.94 0.24
CA ASN A 294 10.14 29.36 0.49
C ASN A 294 8.86 30.20 0.46
N VAL A 295 7.82 29.75 -0.24
CA VAL A 295 6.54 30.46 -0.34
C VAL A 295 5.66 30.12 0.87
N GLY A 296 5.74 28.86 1.32
CA GLY A 296 4.80 28.31 2.28
C GLY A 296 3.45 28.02 1.60
N GLY A 297 2.42 27.77 2.41
CA GLY A 297 1.07 27.49 1.96
C GLY A 297 0.49 26.27 2.67
N ASP A 298 -0.67 26.44 3.29
CA ASP A 298 -1.41 25.32 3.85
C ASP A 298 -2.09 24.55 2.71
N THR A 299 -1.41 23.47 2.30
CA THR A 299 -1.86 22.54 1.26
C THR A 299 -2.29 21.21 1.86
N MET A 300 -2.47 21.13 3.19
CA MET A 300 -2.73 19.85 3.87
C MET A 300 -3.98 19.16 3.31
N ALA A 301 -5.06 19.92 3.13
CA ALA A 301 -6.31 19.41 2.59
C ALA A 301 -6.14 18.84 1.17
N GLU A 302 -5.41 19.54 0.30
CA GLU A 302 -5.13 19.11 -1.08
C GLU A 302 -4.27 17.84 -1.11
N VAL A 303 -3.22 17.80 -0.28
CA VAL A 303 -2.31 16.65 -0.17
C VAL A 303 -3.05 15.42 0.32
N ILE A 304 -3.81 15.52 1.42
CA ILE A 304 -4.65 14.43 1.95
C ILE A 304 -5.67 13.98 0.90
N SER A 305 -6.33 14.94 0.25
CA SER A 305 -7.32 14.65 -0.79
C SER A 305 -6.73 13.90 -1.98
N HIS A 306 -5.51 14.27 -2.38
CA HIS A 306 -4.80 13.65 -3.49
C HIS A 306 -4.27 12.26 -3.14
N LEU A 307 -3.61 12.13 -1.98
CA LEU A 307 -3.05 10.86 -1.48
C LEU A 307 -4.14 9.83 -1.22
N PHE A 308 -5.19 10.22 -0.51
CA PHE A 308 -6.21 9.30 -0.02
C PHE A 308 -7.52 9.34 -0.81
N ARG A 309 -7.53 10.01 -1.97
CA ARG A 309 -8.64 10.00 -2.94
C ARG A 309 -9.95 10.48 -2.28
N LEU A 310 -9.94 11.71 -1.79
CA LEU A 310 -11.08 12.38 -1.15
C LEU A 310 -11.46 13.63 -1.93
N PRO A 311 -12.58 13.64 -2.70
CA PRO A 311 -13.40 12.49 -3.07
C PRO A 311 -12.70 11.56 -4.07
N ALA A 312 -13.19 10.31 -4.19
CA ALA A 312 -12.56 9.30 -5.04
C ALA A 312 -12.68 9.61 -6.54
N ASN A 313 -13.79 10.22 -6.96
CA ASN A 313 -14.12 10.55 -8.36
C ASN A 313 -13.89 9.36 -9.32
N GLY A 314 -14.36 8.16 -8.93
CA GLY A 314 -14.17 6.93 -9.70
C GLY A 314 -12.77 6.32 -9.64
N LYS A 315 -11.79 6.98 -8.99
CA LYS A 315 -10.44 6.45 -8.73
C LYS A 315 -10.19 6.30 -7.22
N PRO A 316 -10.69 5.26 -6.56
CA PRO A 316 -10.56 5.09 -5.11
C PRO A 316 -9.17 4.60 -4.66
N MET A 317 -8.28 4.23 -5.59
CA MET A 317 -6.96 3.70 -5.27
C MET A 317 -5.83 4.69 -5.56
N THR A 318 -4.81 4.64 -4.72
CA THR A 318 -3.50 5.27 -4.95
C THR A 318 -2.43 4.18 -4.94
N VAL A 319 -1.59 4.14 -5.97
CA VAL A 319 -0.37 3.33 -6.03
C VAL A 319 0.82 4.27 -5.87
N MET A 320 1.51 4.16 -4.75
CA MET A 320 2.68 4.95 -4.38
C MET A 320 3.95 4.20 -4.78
N GLN A 321 4.50 4.54 -5.94
CA GLN A 321 5.75 4.00 -6.46
C GLN A 321 6.93 4.55 -5.66
N LEU A 322 7.62 3.68 -4.93
CA LEU A 322 8.77 4.06 -4.11
C LEU A 322 10.10 3.93 -4.86
N ALA A 323 10.15 3.17 -5.96
CA ALA A 323 11.35 3.14 -6.78
C ALA A 323 11.51 4.49 -7.50
N GLY A 324 12.65 5.13 -7.27
CA GLY A 324 12.97 6.48 -7.75
C GLY A 324 13.12 7.52 -6.65
N PHE A 325 12.65 7.24 -5.43
CA PHE A 325 13.01 8.05 -4.27
C PHE A 325 14.47 7.83 -3.85
N PRO A 326 15.16 8.84 -3.29
CA PRO A 326 16.41 8.63 -2.56
C PRO A 326 16.24 7.55 -1.50
N ALA A 327 17.12 6.55 -1.48
CA ALA A 327 17.02 5.45 -0.53
C ALA A 327 16.98 5.93 0.93
N GLU A 328 17.68 7.04 1.22
CA GLU A 328 17.75 7.62 2.55
C GLU A 328 16.43 8.23 3.05
N VAL A 329 15.45 8.50 2.18
CA VAL A 329 14.20 9.19 2.55
C VAL A 329 12.97 8.29 2.52
N ILE A 330 13.08 7.10 1.92
CA ILE A 330 11.95 6.16 1.73
C ILE A 330 11.28 5.89 3.06
N ASP A 331 12.06 5.58 4.09
CA ASP A 331 11.54 5.23 5.41
C ASP A 331 10.73 6.37 6.04
N SER A 332 11.27 7.59 6.00
CA SER A 332 10.56 8.79 6.46
C SER A 332 9.28 9.06 5.68
N VAL A 333 9.30 8.92 4.35
CA VAL A 333 8.10 9.08 3.52
C VAL A 333 7.04 8.04 3.91
N VAL A 334 7.42 6.77 4.08
CA VAL A 334 6.48 5.73 4.52
C VAL A 334 5.95 6.02 5.93
N SER A 335 6.78 6.52 6.85
CA SER A 335 6.35 6.92 8.19
C SER A 335 5.26 8.00 8.13
N VAL A 336 5.51 9.08 7.37
CA VAL A 336 4.56 10.19 7.20
C VAL A 336 3.24 9.68 6.61
N LEU A 337 3.29 8.86 5.56
CA LEU A 337 2.10 8.33 4.90
C LEU A 337 1.26 7.45 5.84
N CYS A 338 1.90 6.54 6.58
CA CYS A 338 1.24 5.70 7.58
C CYS A 338 0.61 6.56 8.69
N ARG A 339 1.37 7.52 9.23
CA ARG A 339 0.90 8.41 10.30
C ARG A 339 -0.28 9.25 9.83
N MET A 340 -0.19 9.86 8.64
CA MET A 340 -1.27 10.65 8.06
C MET A 340 -2.53 9.82 7.80
N ALA A 341 -2.38 8.58 7.31
CA ALA A 341 -3.52 7.67 7.11
C ALA A 341 -4.22 7.37 8.44
N PHE A 342 -3.44 7.05 9.48
CA PHE A 342 -3.97 6.81 10.83
C PHE A 342 -4.63 8.06 11.42
N ASP A 343 -3.94 9.19 11.43
CA ASP A 343 -4.42 10.44 12.03
C ASP A 343 -5.69 10.92 11.30
N PHE A 344 -5.76 10.80 9.97
CA PHE A 344 -6.98 11.12 9.23
C PHE A 344 -8.15 10.19 9.61
N GLY A 345 -7.92 8.88 9.73
CA GLY A 345 -8.94 7.94 10.19
C GLY A 345 -9.43 8.29 11.61
N LEU A 346 -8.50 8.57 12.52
CA LEU A 346 -8.77 8.97 13.90
C LEU A 346 -9.64 10.23 13.97
N TRP A 347 -9.24 11.29 13.28
CA TRP A 347 -9.94 12.59 13.33
C TRP A 347 -11.21 12.64 12.46
N SER A 348 -11.46 11.62 11.65
CA SER A 348 -12.71 11.47 10.87
C SER A 348 -13.68 10.46 11.49
N ASP A 349 -13.42 9.96 12.70
CA ASP A 349 -14.21 8.92 13.37
C ASP A 349 -14.44 7.67 12.48
N GLY A 350 -13.49 7.35 11.61
CA GLY A 350 -13.57 6.21 10.70
C GLY A 350 -14.65 6.30 9.62
N VAL A 351 -15.24 7.47 9.38
CA VAL A 351 -16.30 7.69 8.37
C VAL A 351 -15.80 7.38 6.94
N SER A 352 -14.49 7.46 6.72
CA SER A 352 -13.85 7.18 5.43
C SER A 352 -12.94 5.95 5.53
N PRO A 353 -13.47 4.72 5.35
CA PRO A 353 -12.67 3.51 5.45
C PRO A 353 -11.56 3.47 4.39
N MET A 354 -10.37 3.03 4.81
CA MET A 354 -9.17 2.95 4.01
C MET A 354 -8.42 1.64 4.28
N LEU A 355 -8.00 0.98 3.21
CA LEU A 355 -7.03 -0.11 3.26
C LEU A 355 -5.65 0.44 2.89
N PHE A 356 -4.72 0.42 3.83
CA PHE A 356 -3.31 0.74 3.64
C PHE A 356 -2.52 -0.56 3.40
N VAL A 357 -1.86 -0.67 2.25
CA VAL A 357 -1.21 -1.88 1.78
C VAL A 357 0.30 -1.66 1.70
N CYS A 358 1.07 -2.44 2.45
CA CYS A 358 2.53 -2.37 2.50
C CYS A 358 3.14 -3.54 1.73
N GLU A 359 3.66 -3.28 0.53
CA GLU A 359 4.54 -4.23 -0.15
C GLU A 359 5.91 -4.30 0.55
N GLU A 360 6.55 -5.47 0.53
CA GLU A 360 7.85 -5.71 1.18
C GLU A 360 7.89 -5.25 2.64
N ALA A 361 6.81 -5.51 3.39
CA ALA A 361 6.56 -4.93 4.70
C ALA A 361 7.70 -5.14 5.74
N HIS A 362 8.53 -6.17 5.58
CA HIS A 362 9.71 -6.39 6.42
C HIS A 362 10.73 -5.24 6.36
N ARG A 363 10.73 -4.44 5.28
CA ARG A 363 11.58 -3.24 5.17
C ARG A 363 11.17 -2.13 6.14
N TYR A 364 9.87 -1.97 6.36
CA TYR A 364 9.29 -0.87 7.14
C TYR A 364 9.01 -1.24 8.59
N ALA A 365 8.83 -2.54 8.85
CA ALA A 365 8.38 -3.09 10.11
C ALA A 365 9.27 -4.28 10.53
N SER A 366 10.59 -4.10 10.42
CA SER A 366 11.58 -5.12 10.78
C SER A 366 11.46 -5.59 12.23
N ALA A 367 11.64 -6.89 12.46
CA ALA A 367 11.74 -7.49 13.78
C ALA A 367 13.01 -7.05 14.53
N ASP A 368 14.09 -6.77 13.80
CA ASP A 368 15.29 -6.15 14.37
C ASP A 368 15.04 -4.65 14.54
N ARG A 369 15.10 -4.18 15.79
CA ARG A 369 14.85 -2.78 16.15
C ARG A 369 15.94 -1.84 15.68
N ASN A 370 17.13 -2.36 15.38
CA ASN A 370 18.27 -1.61 14.86
C ASN A 370 18.24 -1.47 13.33
N ILE A 371 17.36 -2.22 12.65
CA ILE A 371 17.19 -2.18 11.20
C ILE A 371 15.98 -1.32 10.85
N GLY A 372 16.17 -0.43 9.87
CA GLY A 372 15.15 0.49 9.38
C GLY A 372 14.86 1.65 10.33
N PHE A 373 13.94 2.50 9.94
CA PHE A 373 13.56 3.68 10.70
C PHE A 373 12.51 3.37 11.78
N GLY A 374 12.86 3.62 13.04
CA GLY A 374 12.01 3.34 14.20
C GLY A 374 10.59 3.95 14.12
N PRO A 375 10.43 5.23 13.71
CA PRO A 375 9.13 5.86 13.52
C PRO A 375 8.23 5.14 12.51
N THR A 376 8.76 4.65 11.40
CA THR A 376 8.00 3.88 10.41
C THR A 376 7.40 2.63 11.04
N ARG A 377 8.21 1.86 11.77
CA ARG A 377 7.73 0.66 12.50
C ARG A 377 6.67 1.03 13.54
N LYS A 378 6.85 2.12 14.29
CA LYS A 378 5.84 2.61 15.25
C LYS A 378 4.53 2.95 14.54
N ALA A 379 4.58 3.64 13.40
CA ALA A 379 3.40 4.02 12.63
C ALA A 379 2.64 2.80 12.10
N VAL A 380 3.33 1.83 11.50
CA VAL A 380 2.72 0.57 11.04
C VAL A 380 2.15 -0.23 12.22
N SER A 381 2.86 -0.32 13.35
CA SER A 381 2.37 -1.00 14.56
C SER A 381 1.12 -0.34 15.14
N ARG A 382 1.04 1.00 15.09
CA ARG A 382 -0.14 1.76 15.54
C ARG A 382 -1.36 1.45 14.67
N ILE A 383 -1.20 1.41 13.35
CA ILE A 383 -2.28 0.98 12.44
C ILE A 383 -2.71 -0.46 12.78
N ALA A 384 -1.76 -1.39 12.90
CA ALA A 384 -2.06 -2.80 13.18
C ALA A 384 -2.82 -3.03 14.51
N LYS A 385 -2.53 -2.22 15.55
CA LYS A 385 -3.14 -2.37 16.87
C LYS A 385 -4.46 -1.63 17.03
N GLU A 386 -4.55 -0.43 16.44
CA GLU A 386 -5.62 0.53 16.74
C GLU A 386 -6.41 0.96 15.50
N GLY A 387 -5.85 0.81 14.29
CA GLY A 387 -6.42 1.34 13.05
C GLY A 387 -7.84 0.87 12.76
N ARG A 388 -8.17 -0.39 13.12
CA ARG A 388 -9.52 -0.96 12.95
C ARG A 388 -10.62 -0.13 13.63
N LYS A 389 -10.33 0.54 14.76
CA LYS A 389 -11.29 1.38 15.48
C LYS A 389 -11.66 2.64 14.71
N TYR A 390 -10.80 3.03 13.76
CA TYR A 390 -10.86 4.29 13.03
C TYR A 390 -10.97 4.07 11.52
N GLY A 391 -11.42 2.87 11.08
CA GLY A 391 -11.60 2.55 9.66
C GLY A 391 -10.31 2.47 8.85
N VAL A 392 -9.15 2.32 9.49
CA VAL A 392 -7.85 2.15 8.82
C VAL A 392 -7.40 0.70 8.92
N TYR A 393 -7.49 -0.02 7.81
CA TYR A 393 -7.13 -1.42 7.69
C TYR A 393 -5.73 -1.58 7.10
N LEU A 394 -5.05 -2.67 7.44
CA LEU A 394 -3.69 -2.97 7.02
C LEU A 394 -3.66 -4.25 6.17
N GLY A 395 -2.98 -4.17 5.02
CA GLY A 395 -2.63 -5.33 4.19
C GLY A 395 -1.11 -5.45 4.08
N LEU A 396 -0.54 -6.54 4.57
CA LEU A 396 0.92 -6.75 4.57
C LEU A 396 1.34 -7.74 3.51
N ILE A 397 2.34 -7.40 2.70
CA ILE A 397 2.89 -8.32 1.70
C ILE A 397 4.37 -8.48 1.94
N THR A 398 4.83 -9.73 2.11
CA THR A 398 6.26 -10.00 2.32
C THR A 398 6.63 -11.42 1.91
N GLN A 399 7.85 -11.58 1.43
CA GLN A 399 8.52 -12.86 1.14
C GLN A 399 9.41 -13.33 2.29
N ARG A 400 9.61 -12.49 3.31
CA ARG A 400 10.43 -12.74 4.50
C ARG A 400 9.60 -12.48 5.76
N PRO A 401 8.58 -13.31 6.06
CA PRO A 401 7.75 -13.09 7.24
C PRO A 401 8.55 -13.14 8.54
N ALA A 402 9.61 -13.97 8.66
CA ALA A 402 10.45 -14.02 9.87
C ALA A 402 11.24 -12.73 10.14
N GLU A 403 11.42 -11.86 9.14
CA GLU A 403 12.06 -10.55 9.31
C GLU A 403 11.08 -9.45 9.72
N LEU A 404 9.76 -9.73 9.72
CA LEU A 404 8.71 -8.79 10.11
C LEU A 404 8.44 -8.89 11.62
N ASP A 405 8.15 -7.75 12.27
CA ASP A 405 7.78 -7.71 13.69
C ASP A 405 6.60 -8.63 14.00
N ALA A 406 6.82 -9.59 14.91
CA ALA A 406 5.84 -10.61 15.29
C ALA A 406 4.56 -10.02 15.91
N THR A 407 4.64 -8.84 16.51
CA THR A 407 3.46 -8.15 17.06
C THR A 407 2.60 -7.54 15.97
N ILE A 408 3.14 -7.26 14.79
CA ILE A 408 2.39 -6.71 13.65
C ILE A 408 1.72 -7.85 12.87
N ILE A 409 2.46 -8.94 12.59
CA ILE A 409 1.89 -10.10 11.89
C ILE A 409 0.78 -10.79 12.70
N SER A 410 0.90 -10.83 14.04
CA SER A 410 -0.13 -11.41 14.90
C SER A 410 -1.43 -10.60 14.96
N GLN A 411 -1.42 -9.34 14.48
CA GLN A 411 -2.66 -8.58 14.28
C GLN A 411 -3.33 -8.88 12.94
N CYS A 412 -2.68 -9.60 12.02
CA CYS A 412 -3.27 -10.01 10.75
C CYS A 412 -3.97 -11.35 10.93
N ASN A 413 -5.29 -11.32 11.06
CA ASN A 413 -6.06 -12.53 11.32
C ASN A 413 -6.27 -13.35 10.05
N THR A 414 -6.36 -12.71 8.87
CA THR A 414 -6.44 -13.42 7.60
C THR A 414 -5.08 -13.53 6.93
N LEU A 415 -4.61 -14.76 6.72
CA LEU A 415 -3.29 -15.03 6.12
C LEU A 415 -3.46 -15.81 4.82
N PHE A 416 -2.85 -15.30 3.74
CA PHE A 416 -2.68 -15.99 2.46
C PHE A 416 -1.24 -16.42 2.33
N THR A 417 -0.96 -17.68 2.66
CA THR A 417 0.38 -18.25 2.64
C THR A 417 0.58 -19.05 1.36
N MET A 418 1.45 -18.55 0.49
CA MET A 418 1.98 -19.27 -0.68
C MET A 418 3.23 -20.05 -0.28
N ARG A 419 3.89 -20.71 -1.25
CA ARG A 419 5.09 -21.48 -0.96
C ARG A 419 6.16 -20.66 -0.22
N LEU A 420 6.58 -21.17 0.92
CA LEU A 420 7.72 -20.71 1.74
C LEU A 420 8.60 -21.91 2.05
N ALA A 421 9.90 -21.79 1.76
CA ALA A 421 10.85 -22.89 1.96
C ALA A 421 11.59 -22.82 3.30
N ASN A 422 11.68 -21.65 3.92
CA ASN A 422 12.50 -21.42 5.11
C ASN A 422 11.79 -21.87 6.39
N ASP A 423 12.48 -22.62 7.24
CA ASP A 423 11.94 -23.14 8.50
C ASP A 423 11.60 -22.05 9.51
N ARG A 424 12.37 -20.94 9.53
CA ARG A 424 12.07 -19.79 10.41
C ARG A 424 10.76 -19.12 10.02
N ASP A 425 10.51 -18.98 8.72
CA ASP A 425 9.27 -18.42 8.20
C ASP A 425 8.07 -19.31 8.55
N GLN A 426 8.24 -20.63 8.42
CA GLN A 426 7.20 -21.60 8.79
C GLN A 426 6.94 -21.62 10.30
N ALA A 427 7.98 -21.52 11.14
CA ALA A 427 7.84 -21.50 12.59
C ALA A 427 7.07 -20.26 13.08
N LEU A 428 7.36 -19.08 12.51
CA LEU A 428 6.60 -17.87 12.79
C LEU A 428 5.12 -18.04 12.43
N LEU A 429 4.83 -18.63 11.27
CA LEU A 429 3.46 -18.87 10.85
C LEU A 429 2.73 -19.85 11.77
N ARG A 430 3.38 -20.93 12.21
CA ARG A 430 2.81 -21.88 13.18
C ARG A 430 2.46 -21.19 14.49
N ALA A 431 3.26 -20.23 14.94
CA ALA A 431 2.98 -19.45 16.15
C ALA A 431 1.84 -18.41 15.97
N ALA A 432 1.51 -18.04 14.74
CA ALA A 432 0.50 -17.02 14.42
C ALA A 432 -0.88 -17.60 14.07
N VAL A 433 -1.00 -18.92 13.84
CA VAL A 433 -2.26 -19.57 13.46
C VAL A 433 -2.76 -20.51 14.56
N SER A 434 -4.07 -20.82 14.55
CA SER A 434 -4.65 -21.84 15.43
C SER A 434 -4.06 -23.24 15.17
N ASP A 435 -4.09 -24.13 16.16
CA ASP A 435 -3.58 -25.52 16.04
C ASP A 435 -4.13 -26.27 14.82
N ALA A 436 -5.43 -26.14 14.54
CA ALA A 436 -6.05 -26.77 13.36
C ALA A 436 -5.45 -26.29 12.02
N ALA A 437 -5.02 -25.03 11.96
CA ALA A 437 -4.35 -24.48 10.79
C ALA A 437 -2.85 -24.84 10.75
N ALA A 438 -2.22 -25.09 11.90
CA ALA A 438 -0.81 -25.43 11.99
C ALA A 438 -0.48 -26.75 11.27
N ASN A 439 -1.40 -27.72 11.29
CA ASN A 439 -1.27 -28.98 10.55
C ASN A 439 -1.22 -28.78 9.03
N LEU A 440 -2.01 -27.84 8.50
CA LEU A 440 -1.97 -27.49 7.08
C LEU A 440 -0.67 -26.77 6.68
N LEU A 441 0.03 -26.13 7.63
CA LEU A 441 1.31 -25.49 7.33
C LEU A 441 2.41 -26.48 6.92
N SER A 442 2.25 -27.78 7.21
CA SER A 442 3.13 -28.83 6.69
C SER A 442 3.16 -28.89 5.15
N PHE A 443 2.09 -28.43 4.48
CA PHE A 443 2.02 -28.41 3.02
C PHE A 443 2.69 -27.19 2.38
N VAL A 444 2.94 -26.11 3.14
CA VAL A 444 3.49 -24.84 2.64
C VAL A 444 4.71 -25.02 1.73
N PRO A 445 5.72 -25.85 2.08
CA PRO A 445 6.92 -26.02 1.23
C PRO A 445 6.62 -26.69 -0.12
N SER A 446 5.55 -27.48 -0.20
CA SER A 446 5.16 -28.27 -1.37
C SER A 446 4.15 -27.58 -2.29
N LEU A 447 3.70 -26.38 -1.95
CA LEU A 447 2.72 -25.64 -2.74
C LEU A 447 3.26 -25.31 -4.14
N GLY A 448 2.42 -25.52 -5.15
CA GLY A 448 2.69 -25.11 -6.52
C GLY A 448 2.51 -23.59 -6.73
N THR A 449 2.90 -23.11 -7.92
CA THR A 449 2.67 -21.72 -8.32
C THR A 449 1.17 -21.40 -8.31
N ARG A 450 0.80 -20.24 -7.72
CA ARG A 450 -0.59 -19.80 -7.46
C ARG A 450 -1.39 -20.64 -6.48
N GLU A 451 -0.81 -21.67 -5.88
CA GLU A 451 -1.45 -22.37 -4.77
C GLU A 451 -1.20 -21.61 -3.47
N VAL A 452 -2.26 -21.52 -2.68
CA VAL A 452 -2.30 -20.69 -1.47
C VAL A 452 -3.01 -21.50 -0.40
N LEU A 453 -2.45 -21.46 0.80
CA LEU A 453 -3.15 -21.82 2.00
C LEU A 453 -3.72 -20.56 2.62
N ALA A 454 -5.03 -20.51 2.75
CA ALA A 454 -5.74 -19.39 3.34
C ALA A 454 -6.30 -19.78 4.71
N PHE A 455 -6.07 -18.92 5.70
CA PHE A 455 -6.49 -19.11 7.08
C PHE A 455 -7.04 -17.81 7.65
N GLY A 456 -7.84 -17.91 8.70
CA GLY A 456 -8.35 -16.75 9.42
C GLY A 456 -9.85 -16.54 9.28
N GLU A 457 -10.29 -15.35 9.65
CA GLU A 457 -11.71 -15.00 9.66
C GLU A 457 -12.28 -14.70 8.27
N GLY A 458 -11.45 -14.18 7.34
CA GLY A 458 -11.85 -13.94 5.96
C GLY A 458 -12.17 -15.20 5.13
N VAL A 459 -11.89 -16.42 5.64
CA VAL A 459 -12.17 -17.68 4.92
C VAL A 459 -12.97 -18.66 5.77
N ALA A 460 -14.00 -19.28 5.20
CA ALA A 460 -14.94 -20.16 5.92
C ALA A 460 -14.26 -21.25 6.75
N LEU A 461 -13.22 -21.88 6.20
CA LEU A 461 -12.36 -22.85 6.86
C LEU A 461 -10.90 -22.66 6.38
N PRO A 462 -9.90 -23.03 7.20
CA PRO A 462 -8.53 -23.29 6.77
C PRO A 462 -8.51 -24.10 5.48
N THR A 463 -8.01 -23.54 4.36
CA THR A 463 -8.18 -24.21 3.06
C THR A 463 -7.01 -24.02 2.13
N ARG A 464 -6.78 -25.04 1.30
CA ARG A 464 -5.87 -24.96 0.16
C ARG A 464 -6.68 -24.59 -1.08
N LEU A 465 -6.37 -23.42 -1.62
CA LEU A 465 -6.99 -22.90 -2.83
C LEU A 465 -5.95 -22.62 -3.90
N ARG A 466 -6.42 -22.43 -5.12
CA ARG A 466 -5.62 -21.94 -6.24
C ARG A 466 -6.20 -20.63 -6.72
N PHE A 467 -5.40 -19.57 -6.73
CA PHE A 467 -5.85 -18.29 -7.26
C PHE A 467 -6.22 -18.41 -8.75
N LYS A 468 -7.33 -17.76 -9.13
CA LYS A 468 -7.77 -17.68 -10.53
C LYS A 468 -6.75 -16.90 -11.37
N GLU A 469 -6.80 -17.13 -12.67
CA GLU A 469 -5.95 -16.38 -13.60
C GLU A 469 -6.36 -14.92 -13.67
N VAL A 470 -5.35 -14.06 -13.66
CA VAL A 470 -5.50 -12.62 -13.74
C VAL A 470 -5.32 -12.20 -15.21
N PRO A 471 -6.23 -11.36 -15.77
CA PRO A 471 -6.08 -10.86 -17.12
C PRO A 471 -4.72 -10.17 -17.36
N PRO A 472 -4.15 -10.21 -18.58
CA PRO A 472 -2.82 -9.67 -18.85
C PRO A 472 -2.58 -8.20 -18.48
N HIS A 473 -3.63 -7.37 -18.54
CA HIS A 473 -3.59 -5.94 -18.18
C HIS A 473 -3.56 -5.71 -16.66
N GLN A 474 -3.96 -6.71 -15.85
CA GLN A 474 -3.92 -6.67 -14.39
C GLN A 474 -2.68 -7.38 -13.83
N LEU A 475 -1.81 -7.94 -14.68
CA LEU A 475 -0.59 -8.59 -14.22
C LEU A 475 0.47 -7.56 -13.81
N PRO A 476 1.07 -7.70 -12.61
CA PRO A 476 2.22 -6.89 -12.23
C PRO A 476 3.38 -7.09 -13.22
N ARG A 477 4.05 -5.99 -13.56
CA ARG A 477 5.29 -6.00 -14.36
C ARG A 477 6.14 -4.82 -13.93
N GLY A 478 7.39 -5.06 -13.54
CA GLY A 478 8.31 -3.97 -13.24
C GLY A 478 8.63 -3.11 -14.47
N GLU A 479 8.86 -1.83 -14.26
CA GLU A 479 9.32 -0.91 -15.32
C GLU A 479 10.68 -1.33 -15.92
N ALA A 480 11.52 -2.03 -15.15
CA ALA A 480 12.78 -2.61 -15.63
C ALA A 480 12.57 -3.64 -16.77
N THR A 481 11.42 -4.32 -16.80
CA THR A 481 11.06 -5.22 -17.92
C THR A 481 10.46 -4.50 -19.13
N ILE A 482 10.15 -3.21 -19.04
CA ILE A 482 9.63 -2.42 -20.17
C ILE A 482 10.78 -1.89 -21.06
N SER A 483 12.00 -1.73 -20.51
CA SER A 483 13.16 -1.24 -21.28
C SER A 483 14.18 -2.31 -21.69
N SER A 484 13.97 -3.59 -21.38
CA SER A 484 14.98 -4.64 -21.56
C SER A 484 14.55 -5.87 -22.36
N VAL A 485 13.55 -5.76 -23.23
CA VAL A 485 13.48 -6.67 -24.39
C VAL A 485 13.02 -5.92 -25.66
N PRO A 486 13.88 -5.13 -26.33
CA PRO A 486 14.03 -5.37 -27.75
C PRO A 486 14.49 -6.83 -27.88
N SER A 487 13.92 -7.56 -28.84
CA SER A 487 14.42 -8.87 -29.22
C SER A 487 15.95 -8.92 -29.19
N VAL A 488 16.53 -10.01 -28.68
CA VAL A 488 17.97 -10.31 -28.56
C VAL A 488 18.67 -10.40 -29.95
N SER A 489 18.14 -9.71 -30.95
CA SER A 489 18.54 -9.69 -32.34
C SER A 489 18.92 -8.29 -32.86
N ALA A 490 18.87 -7.23 -32.03
CA ALA A 490 19.42 -5.92 -32.38
C ALA A 490 20.42 -5.49 -31.28
N GLY A 491 21.70 -5.37 -31.66
CA GLY A 491 22.79 -5.05 -30.75
C GLY A 491 22.56 -3.76 -29.98
N HIS A 492 23.01 -3.72 -28.72
CA HIS A 492 23.05 -2.50 -27.91
C HIS A 492 23.97 -1.48 -28.61
N ASP A 493 23.39 -0.46 -29.24
CA ASP A 493 24.13 0.58 -29.94
C ASP A 493 24.52 1.76 -29.02
N MET A 494 25.38 2.64 -29.52
CA MET A 494 25.83 3.83 -28.78
C MET A 494 24.68 4.81 -28.49
N HIS A 495 23.58 4.76 -29.25
CA HIS A 495 22.38 5.56 -29.01
C HIS A 495 21.60 5.09 -27.78
N PHE A 496 21.46 3.77 -27.58
CA PHE A 496 20.90 3.22 -26.35
C PHE A 496 21.73 3.63 -25.13
N VAL A 497 23.07 3.54 -25.23
CA VAL A 497 23.97 3.99 -24.16
C VAL A 497 23.83 5.49 -23.93
N GLY A 498 23.77 6.31 -24.98
CA GLY A 498 23.52 7.75 -24.89
C GLY A 498 22.21 8.08 -24.17
N ALA A 499 21.11 7.42 -24.52
CA ALA A 499 19.81 7.62 -23.88
C ALA A 499 19.79 7.14 -22.41
N VAL A 500 20.52 6.07 -22.07
CA VAL A 500 20.71 5.63 -20.69
C VAL A 500 21.54 6.65 -19.90
N LEU A 501 22.63 7.16 -20.49
CA LEU A 501 23.49 8.17 -19.88
C LEU A 501 22.77 9.50 -19.67
N GLU A 502 21.92 9.92 -20.61
CA GLU A 502 21.07 11.10 -20.47
C GLU A 502 20.03 10.91 -19.36
N ARG A 503 19.39 9.75 -19.25
CA ARG A 503 18.49 9.43 -18.11
C ARG A 503 19.23 9.42 -16.77
N TRP A 504 20.44 8.85 -16.74
CA TRP A 504 21.27 8.81 -15.55
C TRP A 504 21.69 10.22 -15.11
N ARG A 505 22.17 11.04 -16.04
CA ARG A 505 22.55 12.45 -15.78
C ARG A 505 21.33 13.32 -15.47
N GLY A 506 20.19 13.07 -16.10
CA GLY A 506 18.93 13.79 -15.87
C GLY A 506 18.33 13.52 -14.50
N ALA A 507 18.45 12.29 -13.98
CA ALA A 507 18.06 11.93 -12.62
C ALA A 507 18.83 12.71 -11.53
N THR A 508 19.98 13.27 -11.88
CA THR A 508 20.80 14.11 -11.00
C THR A 508 20.72 15.61 -11.31
N SER A 509 20.02 16.06 -12.37
CA SER A 509 20.25 17.43 -12.87
C SER A 509 19.08 18.23 -13.46
N GLN A 510 17.83 17.77 -13.57
CA GLN A 510 16.78 18.61 -14.21
C GLN A 510 15.60 19.06 -13.34
N ARG A 511 15.51 20.39 -13.23
CA ARG A 511 14.28 21.19 -13.23
C ARG A 511 13.69 21.13 -14.64
N ASP A 512 12.54 20.50 -14.81
CA ASP A 512 11.55 20.87 -15.83
C ASP A 512 10.24 20.13 -15.51
N VAL A 513 9.22 20.89 -15.11
CA VAL A 513 7.86 20.41 -14.85
C VAL A 513 7.03 20.67 -16.12
N PRO A 514 6.36 19.67 -16.72
CA PRO A 514 5.30 19.92 -17.67
C PRO A 514 4.13 20.56 -16.90
N ASN A 515 3.73 21.76 -17.32
CA ASN A 515 2.57 22.46 -16.79
C ASN A 515 1.31 21.60 -16.97
N ASP A 516 0.76 21.08 -15.87
CA ASP A 516 -0.54 20.41 -15.82
C ASP A 516 -1.59 21.44 -15.36
N PRO A 517 -2.69 21.67 -16.10
CA PRO A 517 -3.54 22.87 -15.96
C PRO A 517 -4.49 22.84 -14.75
N VAL A 518 -4.28 21.96 -13.77
CA VAL A 518 -5.21 21.75 -12.65
C VAL A 518 -5.07 22.83 -11.56
N PHE A 519 -3.96 23.57 -11.54
CA PHE A 519 -3.70 24.64 -10.56
C PHE A 519 -3.47 25.99 -11.25
N ALA A 520 -4.51 26.54 -11.87
CA ALA A 520 -4.54 27.96 -12.21
C ALA A 520 -5.75 28.61 -11.51
N ALA A 521 -5.48 29.58 -10.63
CA ALA A 521 -6.50 30.52 -10.15
C ALA A 521 -7.14 31.26 -11.34
N PRO A 522 -8.42 31.64 -11.28
CA PRO A 522 -9.07 32.30 -12.41
C PRO A 522 -8.41 33.66 -12.67
N PRO A 523 -8.00 33.98 -13.92
CA PRO A 523 -7.40 35.27 -14.21
C PRO A 523 -8.47 36.37 -14.16
N ALA A 524 -8.10 37.50 -13.56
CA ALA A 524 -8.87 38.72 -13.59
C ALA A 524 -9.07 39.20 -15.03
N LYS A 525 -10.31 39.58 -15.37
CA LYS A 525 -10.68 40.12 -16.70
C LYS A 525 -9.88 41.40 -16.99
N SER A 526 -9.03 41.35 -18.01
CA SER A 526 -8.38 42.51 -18.63
C SER A 526 -8.85 42.64 -20.08
N LEU A 527 -9.29 43.84 -20.45
CA LEU A 527 -9.79 44.22 -21.78
C LEU A 527 -8.70 44.09 -22.86
N ALA A 528 -9.12 43.68 -24.07
CA ALA A 528 -8.28 43.45 -25.23
C ALA A 528 -7.83 44.74 -25.95
N PRO A 529 -6.64 44.75 -26.58
CA PRO A 529 -6.35 45.61 -27.74
C PRO A 529 -6.22 44.81 -29.05
N ALA A 530 -6.61 45.47 -30.13
CA ALA A 530 -6.84 44.95 -31.48
C ALA A 530 -5.60 44.47 -32.24
N GLU A 531 -5.81 43.48 -33.12
CA GLU A 531 -4.83 42.94 -34.07
C GLU A 531 -4.63 43.83 -35.30
N THR A 532 -3.37 44.00 -35.71
CA THR A 532 -2.97 44.43 -37.06
C THR A 532 -2.55 43.22 -37.90
N PRO A 533 -2.98 43.09 -39.17
CA PRO A 533 -2.77 41.89 -39.97
C PRO A 533 -1.41 41.84 -40.69
N MET A 534 -0.86 40.63 -40.84
CA MET A 534 0.35 40.34 -41.60
C MET A 534 0.06 40.10 -43.09
N LEU A 535 0.94 40.60 -43.96
CA LEU A 535 0.94 40.41 -45.42
C LEU A 535 1.29 38.95 -45.82
N GLN A 536 0.51 38.38 -46.75
CA GLN A 536 0.86 37.15 -47.49
C GLN A 536 1.48 37.47 -48.86
N PRO A 537 2.34 36.58 -49.40
CA PRO A 537 3.06 36.81 -50.65
C PRO A 537 2.26 36.39 -51.91
N SER A 538 2.62 37.04 -53.01
CA SER A 538 2.02 37.06 -54.35
C SER A 538 2.00 35.72 -55.10
N LEU A 539 0.88 35.45 -55.79
CA LEU A 539 0.81 34.52 -56.93
C LEU A 539 -0.36 34.91 -57.87
N GLY A 540 -0.02 35.19 -59.15
CA GLY A 540 -0.83 34.89 -60.34
C GLY A 540 -2.03 35.79 -60.69
N LEU A 541 -1.86 36.67 -61.69
CA LEU A 541 -2.93 37.35 -62.42
C LEU A 541 -3.68 36.38 -63.34
N ASP A 542 -5.02 36.45 -63.35
CA ASP A 542 -5.90 35.85 -64.37
C ASP A 542 -6.57 36.98 -65.18
N PRO A 543 -6.41 37.07 -66.52
CA PRO A 543 -6.72 38.30 -67.28
C PRO A 543 -8.19 38.56 -67.66
N ASP A 544 -9.15 37.67 -67.39
CA ASP A 544 -10.45 37.69 -68.12
C ASP A 544 -11.73 37.83 -67.27
N ARG A 545 -11.74 38.61 -66.18
CA ARG A 545 -12.96 38.75 -65.34
C ARG A 545 -13.56 40.14 -65.14
N PHE A 546 -13.27 41.08 -66.05
CA PHE A 546 -14.06 42.32 -66.17
C PHE A 546 -14.90 42.33 -67.43
N SER A 547 -16.15 41.87 -67.33
CA SER A 547 -17.20 42.39 -68.20
C SER A 547 -18.55 42.37 -67.49
N LEU A 548 -19.29 43.47 -67.63
CA LEU A 548 -20.74 43.60 -67.45
C LEU A 548 -21.17 43.64 -65.96
N LEU A 549 -21.68 44.73 -65.37
CA LEU A 549 -22.73 45.64 -65.85
C LEU A 549 -22.64 47.00 -65.12
N LYS A 550 -22.72 48.09 -65.89
CA LYS A 550 -23.04 49.44 -65.41
C LYS A 550 -24.55 49.66 -65.51
N LYS A 551 -25.11 50.20 -64.41
CA LYS A 551 -26.17 51.23 -64.33
C LYS A 551 -27.64 50.82 -64.57
N PRO A 552 -28.62 51.67 -64.15
CA PRO A 552 -28.67 52.47 -62.92
C PRO A 552 -30.08 52.62 -62.28
N LEU A 553 -30.07 53.02 -60.99
CA LEU A 553 -30.90 54.03 -60.29
C LEU A 553 -32.40 54.18 -60.61
N ARG A 554 -33.22 54.01 -59.57
CA ARG A 554 -34.08 55.08 -59.04
C ARG A 554 -34.03 55.09 -57.51
#